data_AF-A0A090WC11-F1
#
_entry.id   AF-A0A090WC11-F1
#
_cell.length_a   1.000
_cell.length_b   1.000
_cell.length_c   1.000
_cell.angle_alpha   90.00
_cell.angle_beta   90.00
_cell.angle_gamma   90.00
#
_symmetry.space_group_name_H-M   'P 1'
#
loop_
_entity.id
_entity.type
_entity.pdbx_description
1 polymer ?
#
loop_
_entity_poly.entity_id
_entity_poly.type
_entity_poly.pdbx_seq_one_letter_code
_entity_poly.pdbx_strand_id
1 'polypeptide(L)'
;MHPENADEYLDAITFSPHKFLGGPGSSGVLVFNKKLYKNLVPDNPGGGTVSYTNPWGDHDYIDDIETREDGGTPGFLQVIKIALSIKLKEEMGVQNILDREHELNTIVFERLSKIENLHLLAPDHTDRLGIFSFFMKDAHYNLIVKLLNDKFGVQTRGGCSCAGTYGHYLLNVDELTSKFIELKIMEGCLIERPGWIRMSIHPTMTNAEVEFVCDAIKAVAANYNVWNKDYDYNVSKNEFVHKDGISLEKQIITNWFKI
;
A
#
# COMPACT_ATOMS: atom_id res chain seq x y z
N MET A 1 0.88 -21.95 -12.25
CA MET A 1 2.12 -22.73 -12.50
C MET A 1 1.91 -23.87 -13.50
N HIS A 2 0.74 -24.54 -13.52
CA HIS A 2 0.43 -25.64 -14.44
C HIS A 2 -0.91 -25.41 -15.18
N PRO A 3 -0.98 -24.43 -16.09
CA PRO A 3 -2.17 -24.21 -16.92
C PRO A 3 -2.40 -25.37 -17.92
N GLU A 4 -3.59 -25.42 -18.50
CA GLU A 4 -3.93 -26.39 -19.55
C GLU A 4 -3.09 -26.18 -20.83
N ASN A 5 -2.85 -24.91 -21.20
CA ASN A 5 -1.92 -24.56 -22.27
C ASN A 5 -0.49 -24.46 -21.73
N ALA A 6 0.40 -25.35 -22.18
CA ALA A 6 1.78 -25.42 -21.69
C ALA A 6 2.60 -24.13 -21.92
N ASP A 7 2.21 -23.26 -22.86
CA ASP A 7 2.90 -22.00 -23.14
C ASP A 7 2.42 -20.83 -22.27
N GLU A 8 1.35 -20.99 -21.49
CA GLU A 8 0.78 -19.95 -20.62
C GLU A 8 1.24 -20.06 -19.16
N TYR A 9 2.27 -20.86 -18.90
CA TYR A 9 2.71 -21.10 -17.53
C TYR A 9 3.33 -19.82 -16.93
N LEU A 10 2.98 -19.56 -15.66
CA LEU A 10 3.62 -18.50 -14.90
C LEU A 10 5.03 -18.94 -14.49
N ASP A 11 6.03 -18.12 -14.80
CA ASP A 11 7.42 -18.36 -14.41
C ASP A 11 7.62 -18.21 -12.90
N ALA A 12 7.09 -17.12 -12.33
CA ALA A 12 7.14 -16.84 -10.92
C ALA A 12 5.92 -16.03 -10.46
N ILE A 13 5.59 -16.18 -9.17
CA ILE A 13 4.57 -15.42 -8.46
C ILE A 13 5.23 -14.90 -7.19
N THR A 14 5.13 -13.60 -6.96
CA THR A 14 5.55 -12.98 -5.70
C THR A 14 4.35 -12.32 -5.05
N PHE A 15 4.26 -12.41 -3.73
CA PHE A 15 3.28 -11.65 -2.99
C PHE A 15 3.77 -11.33 -1.58
N SER A 16 3.13 -10.32 -1.00
CA SER A 16 3.41 -9.87 0.36
C SER A 16 2.23 -10.22 1.27
N PRO A 17 2.39 -11.22 2.16
CA PRO A 17 1.29 -11.72 2.96
C PRO A 17 0.72 -10.70 3.96
N HIS A 18 1.45 -9.63 4.29
CA HIS A 18 0.92 -8.52 5.10
C HIS A 18 -0.28 -7.79 4.48
N LYS A 19 -0.59 -8.04 3.20
CA LYS A 19 -1.81 -7.55 2.54
C LYS A 19 -3.05 -8.40 2.86
N PHE A 20 -2.89 -9.62 3.36
CA PHE A 20 -3.99 -10.45 3.86
C PHE A 20 -4.29 -10.15 5.32
N LEU A 21 -5.53 -10.39 5.72
CA LEU A 21 -5.95 -10.30 7.11
C LEU A 21 -5.12 -11.25 7.98
N GLY A 22 -4.56 -10.73 9.08
CA GLY A 22 -3.67 -11.48 9.97
C GLY A 22 -2.22 -11.63 9.46
N GLY A 23 -1.91 -11.16 8.25
CA GLY A 23 -0.57 -11.23 7.67
C GLY A 23 0.49 -10.23 8.17
N PRO A 24 0.18 -9.07 8.79
CA PRO A 24 1.22 -8.15 9.24
C PRO A 24 2.31 -8.79 10.12
N GLY A 25 3.57 -8.53 9.78
CA GLY A 25 4.74 -9.15 10.42
C GLY A 25 5.09 -10.55 9.90
N SER A 26 4.66 -10.91 8.69
CA SER A 26 5.15 -12.06 7.92
C SER A 26 6.35 -11.70 7.04
N SER A 27 7.06 -12.71 6.52
CA SER A 27 8.01 -12.59 5.41
C SER A 27 7.26 -12.45 4.08
N GLY A 28 7.99 -12.18 2.99
CA GLY A 28 7.47 -12.28 1.62
C GLY A 28 7.44 -13.72 1.12
N VAL A 29 6.68 -13.97 0.06
CA VAL A 29 6.60 -15.29 -0.59
C VAL A 29 6.99 -15.15 -2.06
N LEU A 30 7.89 -16.02 -2.51
CA LEU A 30 8.26 -16.22 -3.90
C LEU A 30 7.97 -17.69 -4.25
N VAL A 31 7.12 -17.89 -5.25
CA VAL A 31 6.88 -19.21 -5.86
C VAL A 31 7.40 -19.12 -7.28
N PHE A 32 8.21 -20.09 -7.72
CA PHE A 32 8.73 -20.06 -9.08
C PHE A 32 8.88 -21.46 -9.65
N ASN A 33 8.91 -21.52 -10.98
CA ASN A 33 9.09 -22.77 -11.69
C ASN A 33 10.52 -23.25 -11.49
N LYS A 34 10.71 -24.43 -10.87
CA LYS A 34 12.03 -25.03 -10.63
C LYS A 34 12.92 -25.11 -11.88
N LYS A 35 12.34 -25.14 -13.09
CA LYS A 35 13.11 -25.13 -14.35
C LYS A 35 13.98 -23.87 -14.51
N LEU A 36 13.57 -22.77 -13.89
CA LEU A 36 14.27 -21.49 -13.88
C LEU A 36 15.47 -21.48 -12.94
N TYR A 37 15.53 -22.42 -11.98
CA TYR A 37 16.65 -22.51 -11.06
C TYR A 37 17.89 -23.04 -11.79
N LYS A 38 18.86 -22.15 -12.01
CA LYS A 38 20.17 -22.48 -12.63
C LYS A 38 21.35 -22.11 -11.74
N ASN A 39 21.08 -21.58 -10.55
CA ASN A 39 22.11 -21.04 -9.67
C ASN A 39 22.94 -22.17 -9.05
N LEU A 40 24.27 -22.04 -9.17
CA LEU A 40 25.24 -22.92 -8.51
C LEU A 40 25.59 -22.46 -7.10
N VAL A 41 25.22 -21.23 -6.74
CA VAL A 41 25.38 -20.64 -5.40
C VAL A 41 24.05 -19.92 -5.09
N PRO A 42 23.45 -20.09 -3.90
CA PRO A 42 22.22 -19.38 -3.56
C PRO A 42 22.44 -17.86 -3.47
N ASP A 43 21.35 -17.10 -3.53
CA ASP A 43 21.44 -15.63 -3.48
C ASP A 43 21.96 -15.13 -2.12
N ASN A 44 21.52 -15.78 -1.04
CA ASN A 44 21.95 -15.49 0.33
C ASN A 44 22.50 -16.76 1.00
N PRO A 45 23.76 -17.13 0.74
CA PRO A 45 24.37 -18.29 1.38
C PRO A 45 24.57 -18.03 2.88
N GLY A 46 24.27 -19.04 3.70
CA GLY A 46 24.39 -18.93 5.15
C GLY A 46 24.31 -20.28 5.86
N GLY A 47 24.31 -20.25 7.19
CA GLY A 47 24.04 -21.44 7.99
C GLY A 47 22.70 -22.07 7.58
N GLY A 48 22.64 -23.39 7.48
CA GLY A 48 21.45 -24.11 7.03
C GLY A 48 21.32 -24.31 5.51
N THR A 49 22.15 -23.66 4.68
CA THR A 49 22.12 -23.82 3.20
C THR A 49 23.15 -24.81 2.65
N VAL A 50 24.13 -25.17 3.47
CA VAL A 50 25.29 -26.01 3.12
C VAL A 50 25.24 -27.35 3.84
N SER A 51 25.63 -28.41 3.15
CA SER A 51 25.89 -29.72 3.76
C SER A 51 27.34 -29.83 4.26
N TYR A 52 28.27 -29.13 3.63
CA TYR A 52 29.69 -29.11 4.02
C TYR A 52 30.37 -27.79 3.62
N THR A 53 31.35 -27.37 4.41
CA THR A 53 32.24 -26.22 4.10
C THR A 53 33.63 -26.51 4.65
N ASN A 54 34.68 -26.03 3.99
CA ASN A 54 36.04 -26.15 4.50
C ASN A 54 36.88 -24.86 4.42
N PRO A 55 37.99 -24.76 5.15
CA PRO A 55 38.89 -23.59 5.10
C PRO A 55 39.65 -23.41 3.78
N TRP A 56 39.58 -24.38 2.86
CA TRP A 56 40.27 -24.35 1.56
C TRP A 56 39.39 -23.80 0.44
N GLY A 57 38.14 -23.44 0.74
CA GLY A 57 37.21 -22.78 -0.18
C GLY A 57 36.10 -23.66 -0.73
N ASP A 58 36.12 -24.97 -0.43
CA ASP A 58 35.06 -25.88 -0.90
C ASP A 58 33.80 -25.75 -0.03
N HIS A 59 32.67 -25.88 -0.69
CA HIS A 59 31.35 -25.83 -0.09
C HIS A 59 30.38 -26.68 -0.91
N ASP A 60 29.60 -27.50 -0.22
CA ASP A 60 28.53 -28.29 -0.81
C ASP A 60 27.20 -27.70 -0.35
N TYR A 61 26.38 -27.24 -1.30
CA TYR A 61 25.05 -26.72 -1.00
C TYR A 61 24.01 -27.84 -0.95
N ILE A 62 22.93 -27.62 -0.21
CA ILE A 62 21.79 -28.53 -0.15
C ILE A 62 21.07 -28.57 -1.51
N ASP A 63 20.67 -29.76 -1.96
CA ASP A 63 20.00 -29.93 -3.26
C ASP A 63 18.56 -29.37 -3.29
N ASP A 64 17.87 -29.38 -2.14
CA ASP A 64 16.55 -28.80 -2.01
C ASP A 64 16.61 -27.27 -2.16
N ILE A 65 15.95 -26.77 -3.21
CA ILE A 65 16.04 -25.36 -3.62
C ILE A 65 15.49 -24.43 -2.55
N GLU A 66 14.38 -24.79 -1.90
CA GLU A 66 13.75 -23.94 -0.88
C GLU A 66 14.68 -23.77 0.33
N THR A 67 15.18 -24.89 0.86
CA THR A 67 16.13 -24.88 1.98
C THR A 67 17.42 -24.12 1.63
N ARG A 68 17.89 -24.26 0.39
CA ARG A 68 19.12 -23.64 -0.07
C ARG A 68 19.03 -22.12 -0.20
N GLU A 69 17.86 -21.58 -0.53
CA GLU A 69 17.63 -20.14 -0.66
C GLU A 69 17.19 -19.47 0.66
N ASP A 70 16.99 -20.22 1.74
CA ASP A 70 16.61 -19.70 3.06
C ASP A 70 17.82 -19.64 4.01
N GLY A 71 18.77 -18.75 3.69
CA GLY A 71 20.02 -18.58 4.41
C GLY A 71 19.87 -18.06 5.84
N GLY A 72 20.35 -18.84 6.82
CA GLY A 72 20.34 -18.48 8.23
C GLY A 72 19.18 -19.12 8.99
N THR A 73 18.79 -18.50 10.11
CA THR A 73 17.62 -18.96 10.87
C THR A 73 16.35 -18.51 10.15
N PRO A 74 15.52 -19.43 9.64
CA PRO A 74 14.32 -19.06 8.91
C PRO A 74 13.32 -18.36 9.84
N GLY A 75 12.50 -17.49 9.27
CA GLY A 75 11.45 -16.77 10.00
C GLY A 75 10.29 -17.68 10.40
N PHE A 76 10.48 -18.67 11.26
CA PHE A 76 9.47 -19.69 11.61
C PHE A 76 8.10 -19.10 12.01
N LEU A 77 8.07 -18.10 12.89
CA LEU A 77 6.81 -17.42 13.24
C LEU A 77 6.20 -16.67 12.05
N GLN A 78 7.04 -16.14 11.17
CA GLN A 78 6.61 -15.43 9.98
C GLN A 78 5.95 -16.41 9.01
N VAL A 79 6.56 -17.57 8.74
CA VAL A 79 6.01 -18.63 7.87
C VAL A 79 4.70 -19.21 8.43
N ILE A 80 4.62 -19.47 9.74
CA ILE A 80 3.37 -19.89 10.38
C ILE A 80 2.27 -18.83 10.16
N LYS A 81 2.60 -17.55 10.31
CA LYS A 81 1.65 -16.46 10.09
C LYS A 81 1.18 -16.38 8.64
N ILE A 82 2.06 -16.66 7.67
CA ILE A 82 1.69 -16.76 6.25
C ILE A 82 0.64 -17.86 6.04
N ALA A 83 0.90 -19.05 6.57
CA ALA A 83 -0.03 -20.17 6.43
C ALA A 83 -1.40 -19.84 7.03
N LEU A 84 -1.44 -19.21 8.21
CA LEU A 84 -2.68 -18.81 8.87
C LEU A 84 -3.44 -17.71 8.12
N SER A 85 -2.75 -16.69 7.58
CA SER A 85 -3.41 -15.62 6.82
C SER A 85 -3.98 -16.11 5.49
N ILE A 86 -3.28 -17.02 4.81
CA ILE A 86 -3.79 -17.68 3.60
C ILE A 86 -4.99 -18.57 3.93
N LYS A 87 -4.91 -19.37 4.99
CA LYS A 87 -6.02 -20.22 5.43
C LYS A 87 -7.28 -19.39 5.74
N LEU A 88 -7.12 -18.27 6.43
CA LEU A 88 -8.23 -17.34 6.69
C LEU A 88 -8.83 -16.80 5.38
N LYS A 89 -7.99 -16.42 4.42
CA LYS A 89 -8.45 -15.98 3.09
C LYS A 89 -9.18 -17.10 2.33
N GLU A 90 -8.78 -18.36 2.49
CA GLU A 90 -9.49 -19.51 1.90
C GLU A 90 -10.84 -19.76 2.57
N GLU A 91 -10.91 -19.64 3.90
CA GLU A 91 -12.16 -19.74 4.67
C GLU A 91 -13.15 -18.62 4.32
N MET A 92 -12.66 -17.40 4.05
CA MET A 92 -13.49 -16.30 3.53
C MET A 92 -14.10 -16.63 2.17
N GLY A 93 -13.40 -17.40 1.34
CA GLY A 93 -13.81 -17.76 -0.02
C GLY A 93 -13.54 -16.66 -1.05
N VAL A 94 -12.86 -16.99 -2.15
CA VAL A 94 -12.50 -16.01 -3.21
C VAL A 94 -13.72 -15.39 -3.85
N GLN A 95 -14.74 -16.19 -4.17
CA GLN A 95 -15.95 -15.68 -4.80
C GLN A 95 -16.69 -14.70 -3.87
N ASN A 96 -16.82 -15.04 -2.58
CA ASN A 96 -17.45 -14.16 -1.59
C ASN A 96 -16.70 -12.84 -1.45
N ILE A 97 -15.36 -12.87 -1.47
CA ILE A 97 -14.51 -11.68 -1.46
C ILE A 97 -14.82 -10.80 -2.68
N LEU A 98 -14.83 -11.38 -3.88
CA LEU A 98 -15.12 -10.66 -5.12
C LEU A 98 -16.52 -10.05 -5.12
N ASP A 99 -17.54 -10.86 -4.82
CA ASP A 99 -18.94 -10.41 -4.78
C ASP A 99 -19.11 -9.24 -3.80
N ARG A 100 -18.46 -9.32 -2.63
CA ARG A 100 -18.48 -8.27 -1.62
C ARG A 100 -17.73 -7.02 -2.06
N GLU A 101 -16.59 -7.15 -2.72
CA GLU A 101 -15.87 -6.00 -3.29
C GLU A 101 -16.70 -5.29 -4.37
N HIS A 102 -17.38 -6.03 -5.24
CA HIS A 102 -18.25 -5.44 -6.26
C HIS A 102 -19.44 -4.68 -5.66
N GLU A 103 -20.06 -5.21 -4.61
CA GLU A 103 -21.11 -4.52 -3.87
C GLU A 103 -20.59 -3.19 -3.30
N LEU A 104 -19.46 -3.22 -2.59
CA LEU A 104 -18.86 -2.03 -1.97
C LEU A 104 -18.37 -1.03 -3.03
N ASN A 105 -17.82 -1.49 -4.14
CA ASN A 105 -17.40 -0.62 -5.25
C ASN A 105 -18.57 0.18 -5.81
N THR A 106 -19.73 -0.47 -5.96
CA THR A 106 -20.95 0.18 -6.44
C THR A 106 -21.33 1.36 -5.53
N ILE A 107 -21.33 1.14 -4.21
CA ILE A 107 -21.60 2.19 -3.21
C ILE A 107 -20.61 3.35 -3.35
N VAL A 108 -19.30 3.06 -3.46
CA VAL A 108 -18.26 4.08 -3.56
C VAL A 108 -18.42 4.90 -4.85
N PHE A 109 -18.59 4.25 -6.00
CA PHE A 109 -18.78 4.93 -7.28
C PHE A 109 -20.04 5.81 -7.29
N GLU A 110 -21.16 5.30 -6.78
CA GLU A 110 -22.41 6.05 -6.72
C GLU A 110 -22.34 7.30 -5.83
N ARG A 111 -21.49 7.29 -4.80
CA ARG A 111 -21.31 8.41 -3.86
C ARG A 111 -20.24 9.39 -4.32
N LEU A 112 -19.05 8.90 -4.68
CA LEU A 112 -17.91 9.76 -5.00
C LEU A 112 -18.04 10.44 -6.37
N SER A 113 -18.70 9.81 -7.35
CA SER A 113 -18.90 10.40 -8.69
C SER A 113 -19.78 11.66 -8.68
N LYS A 114 -20.55 11.89 -7.61
CA LYS A 114 -21.44 13.05 -7.44
C LYS A 114 -20.75 14.25 -6.81
N ILE A 115 -19.48 14.14 -6.43
CA ILE A 115 -18.73 15.23 -5.77
C ILE A 115 -18.03 16.06 -6.85
N GLU A 116 -18.54 17.26 -7.12
CA GLU A 116 -18.12 18.09 -8.27
C GLU A 116 -16.62 18.43 -8.30
N ASN A 117 -16.01 18.69 -7.15
CA ASN A 117 -14.59 19.04 -7.05
C ASN A 117 -13.67 17.85 -6.79
N LEU A 118 -14.17 16.62 -6.87
CA LEU A 118 -13.39 15.39 -6.72
C LEU A 118 -13.21 14.73 -8.08
N HIS A 119 -11.96 14.42 -8.42
CA HIS A 119 -11.61 13.72 -9.65
C HIS A 119 -11.12 12.31 -9.33
N LEU A 120 -11.94 11.31 -9.64
CA LEU A 120 -11.54 9.90 -9.59
C LEU A 120 -10.58 9.59 -10.74
N LEU A 121 -9.49 8.88 -10.43
CA LEU A 121 -8.56 8.37 -11.44
C LEU A 121 -9.10 7.05 -12.00
N ALA A 122 -9.16 6.97 -13.34
CA ALA A 122 -9.80 5.90 -14.10
C ALA A 122 -11.29 5.70 -13.71
N PRO A 123 -12.15 6.74 -13.87
CA PRO A 123 -13.55 6.70 -13.44
C PRO A 123 -14.40 5.73 -14.26
N ASP A 124 -14.02 5.47 -15.53
CA ASP A 124 -14.75 4.59 -16.44
C ASP A 124 -14.49 3.10 -16.19
N HIS A 125 -13.46 2.77 -15.40
CA HIS A 125 -13.14 1.40 -15.03
C HIS A 125 -13.84 1.06 -13.72
N THR A 126 -15.10 0.65 -13.79
CA THR A 126 -15.92 0.33 -12.61
C THR A 126 -15.77 -1.12 -12.14
N ASP A 127 -15.43 -2.02 -13.06
CA ASP A 127 -15.02 -3.39 -12.76
C ASP A 127 -13.53 -3.42 -12.37
N ARG A 128 -13.25 -3.37 -11.05
CA ARG A 128 -11.90 -3.28 -10.49
C ARG A 128 -11.87 -3.74 -9.03
N LEU A 129 -10.67 -3.91 -8.48
CA LEU A 129 -10.48 -4.06 -7.04
C LEU A 129 -10.87 -2.79 -6.28
N GLY A 130 -11.19 -2.93 -4.99
CA GLY A 130 -11.60 -1.88 -4.07
C GLY A 130 -10.55 -0.82 -3.71
N ILE A 131 -9.84 -0.28 -4.70
CA ILE A 131 -8.78 0.72 -4.55
C ILE A 131 -9.18 1.94 -5.36
N PHE A 132 -9.47 3.05 -4.69
CA PHE A 132 -9.90 4.31 -5.28
C PHE A 132 -8.80 5.34 -5.12
N SER A 133 -8.37 5.93 -6.23
CA SER A 133 -7.39 7.00 -6.24
C SER A 133 -8.06 8.26 -6.79
N PHE A 134 -7.94 9.37 -6.09
CA PHE A 134 -8.59 10.62 -6.46
C PHE A 134 -7.80 11.83 -5.98
N PHE A 135 -8.09 12.99 -6.55
CA PHE A 135 -7.64 14.28 -6.04
C PHE A 135 -8.82 15.24 -5.96
N MET A 136 -8.70 16.26 -5.11
CA MET A 136 -9.67 17.34 -5.04
C MET A 136 -9.08 18.56 -5.74
N LYS A 137 -9.87 19.20 -6.59
CA LYS A 137 -9.45 20.42 -7.30
C LYS A 137 -9.04 21.50 -6.28
N ASP A 138 -7.92 22.17 -6.56
CA ASP A 138 -7.38 23.26 -5.74
C ASP A 138 -7.07 22.87 -4.28
N ALA A 139 -6.82 21.59 -4.01
CA ALA A 139 -6.46 21.10 -2.68
C ALA A 139 -5.24 20.17 -2.71
N HIS A 140 -4.29 20.39 -1.81
CA HIS A 140 -3.15 19.51 -1.65
C HIS A 140 -3.58 18.17 -1.04
N TYR A 141 -3.16 17.03 -1.63
CA TYR A 141 -3.60 15.70 -1.20
C TYR A 141 -3.33 15.42 0.29
N ASN A 142 -2.18 15.85 0.82
CA ASN A 142 -1.87 15.67 2.25
C ASN A 142 -2.77 16.49 3.18
N LEU A 143 -3.33 17.62 2.73
CA LEU A 143 -4.32 18.35 3.52
C LEU A 143 -5.61 17.52 3.61
N ILE A 144 -6.08 16.96 2.49
CA ILE A 144 -7.28 16.13 2.46
C ILE A 144 -7.13 14.89 3.34
N VAL A 145 -5.99 14.19 3.23
CA VAL A 145 -5.65 13.04 4.09
C VAL A 145 -5.67 13.44 5.57
N LYS A 146 -5.06 14.59 5.89
CA LYS A 146 -4.99 15.09 7.27
C LYS A 146 -6.38 15.43 7.82
N LEU A 147 -7.22 16.10 7.03
CA LEU A 147 -8.59 16.44 7.40
C LEU A 147 -9.47 15.21 7.62
N LEU A 148 -9.35 14.19 6.76
CA LEU A 148 -10.06 12.92 6.93
C LEU A 148 -9.68 12.21 8.24
N ASN A 149 -8.39 12.19 8.57
CA ASN A 149 -7.91 11.61 9.82
C ASN A 149 -8.39 12.40 11.04
N ASP A 150 -8.15 13.71 11.06
CA ASP A 150 -8.35 14.52 12.27
C ASP A 150 -9.82 14.79 12.58
N LYS A 151 -10.68 14.91 11.56
CA LYS A 151 -12.12 15.22 11.74
C LYS A 151 -12.99 13.97 11.83
N PHE A 152 -12.61 12.87 11.18
CA PHE A 152 -13.46 11.69 11.02
C PHE A 152 -12.81 10.36 11.42
N GLY A 153 -11.51 10.35 11.75
CA GLY A 153 -10.77 9.10 12.01
C GLY A 153 -10.59 8.23 10.77
N VAL A 154 -10.78 8.79 9.57
CA VAL A 154 -10.69 8.05 8.30
C VAL A 154 -9.26 8.10 7.78
N GLN A 155 -8.62 6.93 7.73
CA GLN A 155 -7.24 6.80 7.28
C GLN A 155 -7.17 6.55 5.77
N THR A 156 -6.59 7.50 5.05
CA THR A 156 -6.25 7.38 3.62
C THR A 156 -4.75 7.64 3.43
N ARG A 157 -4.23 7.40 2.22
CA ARG A 157 -2.80 7.60 1.93
C ARG A 157 -2.60 8.65 0.84
N GLY A 158 -1.79 9.66 1.12
CA GLY A 158 -1.36 10.68 0.16
C GLY A 158 -0.07 10.33 -0.59
N GLY A 159 0.08 10.85 -1.80
CA GLY A 159 1.30 10.77 -2.62
C GLY A 159 1.12 9.94 -3.89
N CYS A 160 2.23 9.45 -4.46
CA CYS A 160 2.20 8.69 -5.74
C CYS A 160 2.07 7.17 -5.56
N SER A 161 1.73 6.65 -4.39
CA SER A 161 1.55 5.20 -4.14
C SER A 161 2.73 4.30 -4.60
N CYS A 162 3.98 4.79 -4.47
CA CYS A 162 5.20 4.15 -4.99
C CYS A 162 5.25 3.97 -6.53
N ALA A 163 4.39 4.68 -7.26
CA ALA A 163 4.28 4.67 -8.71
C ALA A 163 4.58 6.06 -9.29
N GLY A 164 5.70 6.67 -8.86
CA GLY A 164 6.03 8.06 -9.21
C GLY A 164 6.15 8.32 -10.72
N THR A 165 6.74 7.38 -11.47
CA THR A 165 6.84 7.45 -12.94
C THR A 165 5.46 7.39 -13.60
N TYR A 166 4.61 6.47 -13.17
CA TYR A 166 3.23 6.39 -13.64
C TYR A 166 2.41 7.64 -13.27
N GLY A 167 2.71 8.25 -12.11
CA GLY A 167 2.13 9.52 -11.69
C GLY A 167 2.37 10.66 -12.67
N HIS A 168 3.50 10.67 -13.38
CA HIS A 168 3.77 11.67 -14.43
C HIS A 168 2.78 11.52 -15.59
N TYR A 169 2.53 10.29 -16.02
CA TYR A 169 1.54 10.01 -17.06
C TYR A 169 0.12 10.37 -16.59
N LEU A 170 -0.26 9.95 -15.39
CA LEU A 170 -1.61 10.16 -14.84
C LEU A 170 -1.95 11.65 -14.62
N LEU A 171 -0.97 12.44 -14.20
CA LEU A 171 -1.16 13.84 -13.84
C LEU A 171 -0.66 14.80 -14.93
N ASN A 172 -0.37 14.28 -16.13
CA ASN A 172 0.12 15.04 -17.29
C ASN A 172 1.36 15.91 -16.96
N VAL A 173 2.29 15.36 -16.17
CA VAL A 173 3.56 16.03 -15.84
C VAL A 173 4.56 15.78 -16.95
N ASP A 174 4.78 16.79 -17.79
CA ASP A 174 5.79 16.75 -18.86
C ASP A 174 7.23 16.89 -18.31
N GLU A 175 8.22 16.75 -19.20
CA GLU A 175 9.64 16.80 -18.82
C GLU A 175 10.03 18.13 -18.17
N LEU A 176 9.52 19.25 -18.68
CA LEU A 176 9.82 20.59 -18.18
C LEU A 176 9.25 20.77 -16.77
N THR A 177 8.00 20.36 -16.57
CA THR A 177 7.31 20.41 -15.28
C THR A 177 8.00 19.49 -14.28
N SER A 178 8.41 18.28 -14.70
CA SER A 178 9.15 17.34 -13.86
C SER A 178 10.47 17.93 -13.34
N LYS A 179 11.28 18.53 -14.22
CA LYS A 179 12.52 19.22 -13.83
C LYS A 179 12.27 20.41 -12.90
N PHE A 180 11.20 21.17 -13.13
CA PHE A 180 10.83 22.25 -12.23
C PHE A 180 10.48 21.74 -10.82
N ILE A 181 9.69 20.66 -10.73
CA ILE A 181 9.35 20.01 -9.46
C ILE A 181 10.61 19.48 -8.77
N GLU A 182 11.53 18.84 -9.51
CA GLU A 182 12.81 18.35 -8.98
C GLU A 182 13.62 19.48 -8.33
N LEU A 183 13.81 20.60 -9.04
CA LEU A 183 14.51 21.77 -8.50
C LEU A 183 13.84 22.30 -7.24
N LYS A 184 12.51 22.38 -7.21
CA LYS A 184 11.75 22.81 -6.02
C LYS A 184 11.96 21.87 -4.84
N ILE A 185 11.95 20.56 -5.08
CA ILE A 185 12.22 19.56 -4.05
C ILE A 185 13.64 19.70 -3.51
N MET A 186 14.63 19.94 -4.37
CA MET A 186 16.03 20.19 -3.95
C MET A 186 16.18 21.47 -3.12
N GLU A 187 15.37 22.49 -3.40
CA GLU A 187 15.27 23.72 -2.59
C GLU A 187 14.53 23.51 -1.25
N GLY A 188 14.05 22.28 -0.98
CA GLY A 188 13.30 21.93 0.22
C GLY A 188 11.80 22.22 0.14
N CYS A 189 11.29 22.61 -1.04
CA CYS A 189 9.88 22.87 -1.29
C CYS A 189 9.15 21.63 -1.82
N LEU A 190 8.43 20.92 -0.95
CA LEU A 190 7.76 19.67 -1.31
C LEU A 190 6.31 19.84 -1.80
N ILE A 191 5.78 21.06 -1.81
CA ILE A 191 4.35 21.33 -2.10
C ILE A 191 3.96 21.01 -3.55
N GLU A 192 4.91 21.18 -4.48
CA GLU A 192 4.73 20.90 -5.90
C GLU A 192 4.85 19.40 -6.22
N ARG A 193 5.14 18.56 -5.20
CA ARG A 193 5.27 17.13 -5.42
C ARG A 193 3.90 16.57 -5.83
N PRO A 194 3.75 16.04 -7.05
CA PRO A 194 2.47 15.53 -7.51
C PRO A 194 2.02 14.34 -6.66
N GLY A 195 0.71 14.12 -6.59
CA GLY A 195 0.16 13.03 -5.81
C GLY A 195 -1.35 13.02 -5.80
N TRP A 196 -1.90 11.93 -5.28
CA TRP A 196 -3.33 11.73 -5.11
C TRP A 196 -3.61 11.19 -3.71
N ILE A 197 -4.88 11.16 -3.34
CA ILE A 197 -5.39 10.44 -2.19
C ILE A 197 -5.75 9.03 -2.66
N ARG A 198 -5.28 8.01 -1.95
CA ARG A 198 -5.68 6.61 -2.14
C ARG A 198 -6.52 6.16 -0.95
N MET A 199 -7.74 5.75 -1.24
CA MET A 199 -8.62 5.01 -0.35
C MET A 199 -8.64 3.54 -0.80
N SER A 200 -8.59 2.61 0.14
CA SER A 200 -8.73 1.19 -0.13
C SER A 200 -9.79 0.63 0.80
N ILE A 201 -10.80 -0.02 0.24
CA ILE A 201 -11.83 -0.73 0.99
C ILE A 201 -11.43 -2.20 1.11
N HIS A 202 -11.90 -2.86 2.16
CA HIS A 202 -11.64 -4.28 2.39
C HIS A 202 -12.99 -5.03 2.47
N PRO A 203 -13.07 -6.29 1.99
CA PRO A 203 -14.31 -7.09 2.00
C PRO A 203 -14.97 -7.22 3.37
N THR A 204 -14.20 -7.09 4.46
CA THR A 204 -14.72 -7.17 5.83
C THR A 204 -15.42 -5.90 6.30
N MET A 205 -15.33 -4.80 5.54
CA MET A 205 -16.01 -3.55 5.89
C MET A 205 -17.51 -3.69 5.62
N THR A 206 -18.33 -3.15 6.51
CA THR A 206 -19.78 -3.04 6.38
C THR A 206 -20.16 -1.92 5.40
N ASN A 207 -21.40 -1.95 4.89
CA ASN A 207 -21.91 -0.86 4.04
C ASN A 207 -21.89 0.46 4.80
N ALA A 208 -22.32 0.46 6.07
CA ALA A 208 -22.32 1.66 6.92
C ALA A 208 -20.93 2.28 7.08
N GLU A 209 -19.87 1.47 7.23
CA GLU A 209 -18.49 1.97 7.31
C GLU A 209 -18.04 2.60 5.98
N VAL A 210 -18.33 1.96 4.85
CA VAL A 210 -17.97 2.50 3.53
C VAL A 210 -18.75 3.77 3.21
N GLU A 211 -20.03 3.81 3.56
CA GLU A 211 -20.87 5.01 3.44
C GLU A 211 -20.36 6.15 4.31
N PHE A 212 -20.01 5.87 5.57
CA PHE A 212 -19.40 6.84 6.48
C PHE A 212 -18.10 7.42 5.90
N VAL A 213 -17.23 6.58 5.34
CA VAL A 213 -16.00 7.04 4.67
C VAL A 213 -16.32 7.94 3.47
N CYS A 214 -17.30 7.57 2.64
CA CYS A 214 -17.72 8.40 1.51
C CYS A 214 -18.31 9.74 1.96
N ASP A 215 -19.10 9.75 3.04
CA ASP A 215 -19.70 10.96 3.60
C ASP A 215 -18.65 11.87 4.25
N ALA A 216 -17.62 11.29 4.88
CA ALA A 216 -16.45 12.03 5.34
C ALA A 216 -15.68 12.68 4.19
N ILE A 217 -15.46 11.96 3.08
CA ILE A 217 -14.84 12.52 1.87
C ILE A 217 -15.68 13.67 1.30
N LYS A 218 -17.00 13.50 1.21
CA LYS A 218 -17.92 14.55 0.77
C LYS A 218 -17.89 15.78 1.68
N ALA A 219 -17.86 15.58 3.00
CA ALA A 219 -17.78 16.66 3.96
C ALA A 219 -16.46 17.43 3.85
N VAL A 220 -15.32 16.73 3.69
CA VAL A 220 -14.02 17.36 3.43
C VAL A 220 -14.04 18.11 2.10
N ALA A 221 -14.57 17.51 1.03
CA ALA A 221 -14.67 18.14 -0.28
C ALA A 221 -15.45 19.47 -0.24
N ALA A 222 -16.50 19.54 0.57
CA ALA A 222 -17.31 20.76 0.73
C ALA A 222 -16.65 21.83 1.62
N ASN A 223 -15.78 21.44 2.56
CA ASN A 223 -15.32 22.33 3.62
C ASN A 223 -13.80 22.55 3.70
N TYR A 224 -12.99 21.89 2.86
CA TYR A 224 -11.52 21.95 2.97
C TYR A 224 -10.99 23.39 2.94
N ASN A 225 -11.58 24.30 2.15
CA ASN A 225 -11.19 25.70 2.09
C ASN A 225 -11.33 26.44 3.43
N VAL A 226 -12.32 26.06 4.24
CA VAL A 226 -12.54 26.62 5.58
C VAL A 226 -11.63 25.94 6.58
N TRP A 227 -11.62 24.60 6.60
CA TRP A 227 -10.88 23.80 7.58
C TRP A 227 -9.36 23.89 7.41
N ASN A 228 -8.87 24.15 6.21
CA ASN A 228 -7.45 24.47 5.93
C ASN A 228 -6.89 25.54 6.88
N LYS A 229 -7.70 26.53 7.26
CA LYS A 229 -7.26 27.65 8.10
C LYS A 229 -6.79 27.22 9.49
N ASP A 230 -7.17 26.02 9.94
CA ASP A 230 -6.76 25.45 11.22
C ASP A 230 -5.40 24.72 11.15
N TYR A 231 -4.78 24.65 9.97
CA TYR A 231 -3.54 23.90 9.72
C TYR A 231 -2.43 24.79 9.18
N ASP A 232 -1.21 24.45 9.53
CA ASP A 232 0.01 24.98 8.93
C ASP A 232 0.68 23.89 8.08
N TYR A 233 1.21 24.29 6.92
CA TYR A 233 1.95 23.38 6.04
C TYR A 233 3.43 23.32 6.44
N ASN A 234 3.89 22.12 6.78
CA ASN A 234 5.29 21.83 7.03
C ASN A 234 5.98 21.43 5.72
N VAL A 235 6.68 22.40 5.14
CA VAL A 235 7.33 22.28 3.82
C VAL A 235 8.41 21.19 3.78
N SER A 236 9.17 21.01 4.87
CA SER A 236 10.28 20.04 4.90
C SER A 236 9.82 18.59 5.03
N LYS A 237 8.63 18.37 5.60
CA LYS A 237 8.04 17.04 5.76
C LYS A 237 6.95 16.72 4.74
N ASN A 238 6.47 17.72 4.02
CA ASN A 238 5.26 17.62 3.18
C ASN A 238 4.04 17.21 4.00
N GLU A 239 3.86 17.81 5.19
CA GLU A 239 2.78 17.44 6.12
C GLU A 239 1.95 18.66 6.51
N PHE A 240 0.67 18.46 6.82
CA PHE A 240 -0.17 19.49 7.43
C PHE A 240 -0.30 19.20 8.93
N VAL A 241 -0.09 20.20 9.76
CA VAL A 241 -0.14 20.10 11.22
C VAL A 241 -1.19 21.07 11.75
N HIS A 242 -2.08 20.59 12.63
CA HIS A 242 -3.08 21.45 13.25
C HIS A 242 -2.41 22.51 14.14
N LYS A 243 -2.87 23.76 14.06
CA LYS A 243 -2.28 24.93 14.76
C LYS A 243 -2.25 24.77 16.28
N ASP A 244 -3.27 24.12 16.83
CA ASP A 244 -3.35 23.87 18.28
C ASP A 244 -2.21 22.96 18.80
N GLY A 245 -1.47 22.28 17.93
CA GLY A 245 -0.26 21.52 18.31
C GLY A 245 -0.51 20.34 19.24
N ILE A 246 -1.76 20.04 19.59
CA ILE A 246 -2.14 18.90 20.43
C ILE A 246 -2.03 17.63 19.58
N SER A 247 -0.84 17.05 19.59
CA SER A 247 -0.72 15.64 19.24
C SER A 247 -1.25 14.84 20.42
N LEU A 248 -2.52 14.43 20.34
CA LEU A 248 -3.14 13.48 21.27
C LEU A 248 -2.23 12.25 21.45
N GLU A 249 -1.61 11.80 20.37
CA GLU A 249 -0.60 10.75 20.36
C GLU A 249 0.59 11.06 21.28
N LYS A 250 1.20 12.26 21.19
CA LYS A 250 2.27 12.65 22.13
C LYS A 250 1.79 12.66 23.57
N GLN A 251 0.56 13.07 23.85
CA GLN A 251 0.00 13.03 25.20
C GLN A 251 -0.18 11.58 25.69
N ILE A 252 -0.72 10.70 24.84
CA ILE A 252 -0.89 9.27 25.12
C ILE A 252 0.48 8.61 25.37
N ILE A 253 1.45 8.81 24.47
CA ILE A 253 2.81 8.27 24.59
C ILE A 253 3.46 8.78 25.87
N THR A 254 3.37 10.08 26.17
CA THR A 254 3.94 10.65 27.40
C THR A 254 3.31 10.00 28.64
N ASN A 255 2.00 9.72 28.60
CA ASN A 255 1.32 9.06 29.71
C ASN A 255 1.69 7.57 29.85
N TRP A 256 2.05 6.85 28.77
CA TRP A 256 2.54 5.47 28.87
C TRP A 256 3.84 5.35 29.68
N PHE A 257 4.65 6.41 29.70
CA PHE A 257 5.91 6.45 30.43
C PHE A 257 5.83 7.21 31.77
N LYS A 258 4.63 7.66 32.18
CA LYS A 258 4.42 8.15 33.54
C LYS A 258 4.18 6.94 34.45
N ILE A 259 5.24 6.57 35.18
CA ILE A 259 5.19 5.62 36.30
C ILE A 259 4.56 6.32 37.51
#